data_AF-A0A7R9XPD1-F1
#
_entry.id   AF-A0A7R9XPD1-F1
#
_cell.length_a   1.000
_cell.length_b   1.000
_cell.length_c   1.000
_cell.angle_alpha   90.00
_cell.angle_beta   90.00
_cell.angle_gamma   90.00
#
_symmetry.space_group_name_H-M   'P 1'
#
loop_
_entity.id
_entity.type
_entity.pdbx_description
1 polymer ?
#
loop_
_entity_poly.entity_id
_entity_poly.type
_entity_poly.pdbx_seq_one_letter_code
_entity_poly.pdbx_strand_id
1 'polypeptide(L)'
;RADACARAVGNRGNARSRQGKLEAALQDFEQSINLAPESNDPRVNRGATLEALGRFDEAASDYLFVLERDPNDPVAHNNLGNARLAMGEYEQARASYHKASTLAPQFSFAANNEAIASFQLGDDTFAFRSWRSLLRKYPGFDDARAALAAALWATGEAAKAEDELARVDDMRYRDKAWREKYRRWPPRLESAMDAMLELRFS
;
A
#
# COMPACT_ATOMS: atom_id res chain seq x y z
N ARG A 1 31.00 12.54 11.27
CA ARG A 1 31.59 11.31 10.67
C ARG A 1 30.62 10.14 10.76
N ALA A 2 30.00 9.89 11.92
CA ALA A 2 28.94 8.89 12.10
C ALA A 2 27.77 9.05 11.10
N ASP A 3 27.25 10.27 10.93
CA ASP A 3 26.11 10.53 10.01
C ASP A 3 26.42 10.25 8.54
N ALA A 4 27.67 10.47 8.11
CA ALA A 4 28.11 10.15 6.75
C ALA A 4 28.19 8.63 6.55
N CYS A 5 28.71 7.90 7.53
CA CYS A 5 28.71 6.44 7.53
C CYS A 5 27.28 5.88 7.58
N ALA A 6 26.40 6.44 8.42
CA ALA A 6 25.00 6.03 8.51
C ALA A 6 24.31 6.13 7.15
N ARG A 7 24.38 7.30 6.50
CA ARG A 7 23.81 7.49 5.15
C ARG A 7 24.40 6.54 4.11
N ALA A 8 25.72 6.31 4.13
CA ALA A 8 26.36 5.40 3.19
C ALA A 8 25.86 3.95 3.36
N VAL A 9 25.72 3.48 4.59
CA VAL A 9 25.20 2.13 4.87
C VAL A 9 23.70 2.05 4.56
N GLY A 10 22.90 3.06 4.90
CA GLY A 10 21.49 3.12 4.51
C GLY A 10 21.28 3.09 2.99
N ASN A 11 22.13 3.79 2.23
CA ASN A 11 22.11 3.74 0.77
C ASN A 11 22.48 2.36 0.22
N ARG A 12 23.41 1.65 0.87
CA ARG A 12 23.72 0.25 0.54
C ARG A 12 22.52 -0.67 0.83
N GLY A 13 21.82 -0.44 1.94
CA GLY A 13 20.56 -1.10 2.27
C GLY A 13 19.50 -0.90 1.19
N ASN A 14 19.30 0.34 0.74
CA ASN A 14 18.40 0.67 -0.36
C ASN A 14 18.76 -0.07 -1.66
N ALA A 15 20.05 -0.10 -2.01
CA ALA A 15 20.52 -0.82 -3.19
C ALA A 15 20.28 -2.34 -3.09
N ARG A 16 20.51 -2.94 -1.91
CA ARG A 16 20.26 -4.36 -1.66
C ARG A 16 18.77 -4.70 -1.69
N SER A 17 17.92 -3.85 -1.12
CA SER A 17 16.46 -4.00 -1.15
C SER A 17 15.94 -4.05 -2.59
N ARG A 18 16.42 -3.12 -3.45
CA ARG A 18 16.10 -3.11 -4.89
C ARG A 18 16.63 -4.35 -5.65
N GLN A 19 17.66 -5.02 -5.15
CA GLN A 19 18.17 -6.28 -5.70
C GLN A 19 17.44 -7.52 -5.15
N GLY A 20 16.43 -7.35 -4.29
CA GLY A 20 15.74 -8.45 -3.62
C GLY A 20 16.55 -9.11 -2.50
N LYS A 21 17.68 -8.53 -2.09
CA LYS A 21 18.51 -9.02 -0.98
C LYS A 21 18.00 -8.44 0.34
N LEU A 22 16.78 -8.81 0.71
CA LEU A 22 16.00 -8.13 1.76
C LEU A 22 16.66 -8.27 3.14
N GLU A 23 17.14 -9.46 3.52
CA GLU A 23 17.80 -9.70 4.81
C GLU A 23 19.10 -8.90 4.94
N ALA A 24 19.89 -8.83 3.86
CA ALA A 24 21.11 -8.05 3.82
C ALA A 24 20.83 -6.53 3.80
N ALA A 25 19.65 -6.12 3.32
CA ALA A 25 19.19 -4.74 3.42
C ALA A 25 18.77 -4.40 4.86
N LEU A 26 18.07 -5.30 5.56
CA LEU A 26 17.71 -5.12 6.97
C LEU A 26 18.94 -4.91 7.86
N GLN A 27 19.98 -5.72 7.69
CA GLN A 27 21.25 -5.57 8.42
C GLN A 27 21.88 -4.18 8.20
N ASP A 28 21.84 -3.69 6.96
CA ASP A 28 22.35 -2.36 6.63
C ASP A 28 21.50 -1.26 7.27
N PHE A 29 20.17 -1.38 7.25
CA PHE A 29 19.30 -0.38 7.90
C PHE A 29 19.45 -0.39 9.41
N GLU A 30 19.55 -1.56 10.05
CA GLU A 30 19.85 -1.68 11.48
C GLU A 30 21.18 -1.02 11.83
N GLN A 31 22.22 -1.27 11.05
CA GLN A 31 23.50 -0.59 11.23
C GLN A 31 23.37 0.93 11.04
N SER A 32 22.62 1.38 10.03
CA SER A 32 22.38 2.81 9.80
C SER A 32 21.64 3.46 10.97
N ILE A 33 20.62 2.80 11.53
CA ILE A 33 19.86 3.25 12.69
C ILE A 33 20.77 3.32 13.92
N ASN A 34 21.62 2.31 14.15
CA ASN A 34 22.56 2.32 15.27
C ASN A 34 23.59 3.46 15.19
N LEU A 35 23.99 3.85 13.97
CA LEU A 35 24.93 4.95 13.74
C LEU A 35 24.28 6.34 13.85
N ALA A 36 22.98 6.46 13.54
CA ALA A 36 22.22 7.70 13.57
C ALA A 36 20.77 7.43 14.04
N PRO A 37 20.54 7.23 15.36
CA PRO A 37 19.26 6.74 15.89
C PRO A 37 18.08 7.70 15.67
N GLU A 38 18.36 8.99 15.51
CA GLU A 38 17.36 10.03 15.27
C GLU A 38 17.01 10.22 13.79
N SER A 39 17.64 9.46 12.87
CA SER A 39 17.32 9.54 11.44
C SER A 39 16.08 8.71 11.10
N ASN A 40 15.10 9.34 10.47
CA ASN A 40 13.84 8.69 10.04
C ASN A 40 14.01 7.85 8.76
N ASP A 41 14.82 8.33 7.79
CA ASP A 41 15.00 7.68 6.48
C ASP A 41 15.32 6.18 6.53
N PRO A 42 16.29 5.69 7.33
CA PRO A 42 16.58 4.26 7.36
C PRO A 42 15.44 3.44 7.98
N ARG A 43 14.60 4.03 8.85
CA ARG A 43 13.43 3.34 9.41
C ARG A 43 12.31 3.22 8.41
N VAL A 44 12.00 4.26 7.65
CA VAL A 44 11.02 4.18 6.56
C VAL A 44 11.41 3.10 5.56
N ASN A 45 12.69 3.06 5.16
CA ASN A 45 13.19 2.08 4.19
C ASN A 45 13.27 0.65 4.78
N ARG A 46 13.60 0.51 6.07
CA ARG A 46 13.55 -0.76 6.78
C ARG A 46 12.12 -1.28 6.87
N GLY A 47 11.16 -0.43 7.23
CA GLY A 47 9.73 -0.74 7.24
C GLY A 47 9.25 -1.31 5.90
N ALA A 48 9.59 -0.65 4.79
CA ALA A 48 9.21 -1.14 3.46
C ALA A 48 9.85 -2.50 3.12
N THR A 49 11.08 -2.74 3.59
CA THR A 49 11.79 -4.02 3.43
C THR A 49 11.17 -5.12 4.31
N LEU A 50 10.73 -4.77 5.53
CA LEU A 50 10.01 -5.66 6.44
C LEU A 50 8.64 -6.05 5.86
N GLU A 51 7.91 -5.11 5.26
CA GLU A 51 6.66 -5.42 4.53
C GLU A 51 6.88 -6.41 3.39
N ALA A 52 7.96 -6.27 2.63
CA ALA A 52 8.31 -7.20 1.56
C ALA A 52 8.65 -8.62 2.07
N LEU A 53 9.02 -8.73 3.34
CA LEU A 53 9.27 -10.00 4.06
C LEU A 53 8.05 -10.50 4.84
N GLY A 54 6.92 -9.79 4.82
CA GLY A 54 5.72 -10.12 5.60
C GLY A 54 5.82 -9.83 7.10
N ARG A 55 6.83 -9.06 7.54
CA ARG A 55 7.08 -8.69 8.94
C ARG A 55 6.36 -7.39 9.29
N PHE A 56 5.03 -7.41 9.24
CA PHE A 56 4.19 -6.20 9.29
C PHE A 56 4.20 -5.49 10.65
N ASP A 57 4.22 -6.21 11.77
CA ASP A 57 4.29 -5.61 13.10
C ASP A 57 5.56 -4.76 13.28
N GLU A 58 6.69 -5.29 12.83
CA GLU A 58 7.98 -4.59 12.91
C GLU A 58 8.02 -3.38 11.96
N ALA A 59 7.42 -3.50 10.77
CA ALA A 59 7.27 -2.37 9.85
C ALA A 59 6.40 -1.26 10.48
N ALA A 60 5.27 -1.63 11.10
CA ALA A 60 4.39 -0.69 11.80
C ALA A 60 5.12 0.03 12.94
N SER A 61 5.97 -0.68 13.70
CA SER A 61 6.81 -0.07 14.74
C SER A 61 7.78 0.99 14.18
N ASP A 62 8.41 0.72 13.02
CA ASP A 62 9.28 1.70 12.36
C ASP A 62 8.52 2.93 11.88
N TYR A 63 7.33 2.76 11.31
CA TYR A 63 6.52 3.89 10.86
C TYR A 63 5.97 4.70 12.03
N LEU A 64 5.59 4.05 13.14
CA LEU A 64 5.17 4.74 14.37
C LEU A 64 6.31 5.57 14.96
N PHE A 65 7.54 5.05 14.97
CA PHE A 65 8.70 5.83 15.42
C PHE A 65 8.90 7.12 14.60
N VAL A 66 8.70 7.04 13.27
CA VAL A 66 8.77 8.21 12.39
C VAL A 66 7.66 9.20 12.75
N LEU A 67 6.44 8.72 12.96
CA LEU A 67 5.29 9.53 13.32
C LEU A 67 5.35 10.14 14.73
N GLU A 68 6.08 9.54 15.67
CA GLU A 68 6.37 10.15 16.97
C GLU A 68 7.20 11.44 16.83
N ARG A 69 8.03 11.53 15.78
CA ARG A 69 8.94 12.67 15.52
C ARG A 69 8.36 13.65 14.51
N ASP A 70 7.72 13.14 13.47
CA ASP A 70 6.97 13.91 12.50
C ASP A 70 5.53 13.38 12.38
N PRO A 71 4.61 13.85 13.25
CA PRO A 71 3.22 13.41 13.25
C PRO A 71 2.45 13.73 11.96
N ASN A 72 3.03 14.56 11.09
CA ASN A 72 2.41 15.05 9.86
C ASN A 72 3.09 14.50 8.61
N ASP A 73 3.92 13.46 8.71
CA ASP A 73 4.49 12.76 7.55
C ASP A 73 3.40 11.93 6.84
N PRO A 74 2.93 12.32 5.64
CA PRO A 74 1.88 11.59 4.93
C PRO A 74 2.37 10.23 4.41
N VAL A 75 3.66 10.05 4.14
CA VAL A 75 4.23 8.79 3.65
C VAL A 75 4.27 7.77 4.79
N ALA A 76 4.69 8.18 5.99
CA ALA A 76 4.68 7.31 7.16
C ALA A 76 3.26 6.88 7.54
N HIS A 77 2.28 7.78 7.48
CA HIS A 77 0.86 7.43 7.66
C HIS A 77 0.37 6.42 6.61
N ASN A 78 0.67 6.64 5.33
CA ASN A 78 0.28 5.71 4.27
C ASN A 78 0.90 4.32 4.48
N ASN A 79 2.18 4.24 4.81
CA ASN A 79 2.86 2.96 4.98
C ASN A 79 2.44 2.23 6.27
N LEU A 80 2.15 2.97 7.34
CA LEU A 80 1.49 2.40 8.53
C LEU A 80 0.12 1.82 8.15
N GLY A 81 -0.65 2.52 7.31
CA GLY A 81 -1.89 2.00 6.75
C GLY A 81 -1.70 0.69 6.00
N ASN A 82 -0.66 0.58 5.16
CA ASN A 82 -0.35 -0.64 4.41
C ASN A 82 -0.04 -1.83 5.33
N ALA A 83 0.80 -1.62 6.36
CA ALA A 83 1.13 -2.65 7.33
C ALA A 83 -0.12 -3.12 8.08
N ARG A 84 -0.95 -2.17 8.56
CA ARG A 84 -2.21 -2.45 9.25
C ARG A 84 -3.23 -3.19 8.38
N LEU A 85 -3.35 -2.80 7.12
CA LEU A 85 -4.22 -3.49 6.15
C LEU A 85 -3.80 -4.95 5.99
N ALA A 86 -2.49 -5.22 5.90
CA ALA A 86 -1.96 -6.58 5.79
C ALA A 86 -2.17 -7.42 7.07
N MET A 87 -2.26 -6.77 8.23
CA MET A 87 -2.59 -7.41 9.52
C MET A 87 -4.11 -7.58 9.74
N GLY A 88 -4.95 -7.11 8.82
CA GLY A 88 -6.41 -7.17 8.95
C GLY A 88 -7.00 -6.07 9.85
N GLU A 89 -6.21 -5.08 10.25
CA GLU A 89 -6.62 -3.95 11.10
C GLU A 89 -7.24 -2.83 10.24
N TYR A 90 -8.39 -3.13 9.61
CA TYR A 90 -8.95 -2.30 8.54
C TYR A 90 -9.38 -0.90 8.99
N GLU A 91 -9.95 -0.76 10.19
CA GLU A 91 -10.35 0.55 10.74
C GLU A 91 -9.14 1.44 10.98
N GLN A 92 -8.07 0.89 11.57
CA GLN A 92 -6.83 1.60 11.84
C GLN A 92 -6.10 1.93 10.54
N ALA A 93 -6.12 1.01 9.56
CA ALA A 93 -5.59 1.24 8.22
C ALA A 93 -6.31 2.41 7.53
N ARG A 94 -7.65 2.40 7.52
CA ARG A 94 -8.47 3.49 6.98
C ARG A 94 -8.14 4.83 7.64
N ALA A 95 -8.03 4.88 8.96
CA ALA A 95 -7.67 6.10 9.68
C ALA A 95 -6.29 6.63 9.28
N SER A 96 -5.30 5.75 9.14
CA SER A 96 -3.96 6.09 8.67
C SER A 96 -3.97 6.63 7.22
N TYR A 97 -4.68 5.97 6.31
CA TYR A 97 -4.82 6.47 4.93
C TYR A 97 -5.54 7.81 4.85
N HIS A 98 -6.60 7.99 5.64
CA HIS A 98 -7.34 9.25 5.73
C HIS A 98 -6.44 10.41 6.21
N LYS A 99 -5.59 10.14 7.21
CA LYS A 99 -4.62 11.12 7.70
C LYS A 99 -3.60 11.48 6.60
N ALA A 100 -3.07 10.48 5.89
CA ALA A 100 -2.15 10.70 4.77
C ALA A 100 -2.80 11.50 3.61
N SER A 101 -4.03 11.15 3.21
CA SER A 101 -4.75 11.81 2.12
C SER A 101 -5.16 13.24 2.48
N THR A 102 -5.45 13.52 3.75
CA THR A 102 -5.74 14.87 4.27
C THR A 102 -4.48 15.74 4.32
N LEU A 103 -3.36 15.18 4.79
CA LEU A 103 -2.07 15.89 4.86
C LEU A 103 -1.50 16.20 3.47
N ALA A 104 -1.71 15.30 2.50
CA ALA A 104 -1.27 15.46 1.12
C ALA A 104 -2.40 15.11 0.13
N PRO A 105 -3.29 16.06 -0.23
CA PRO A 105 -4.43 15.81 -1.12
C PRO A 105 -4.10 15.33 -2.53
N GLN A 106 -2.85 15.52 -2.98
CA GLN A 106 -2.33 14.99 -4.24
C GLN A 106 -1.81 13.54 -4.14
N PHE A 107 -1.73 12.98 -2.93
CA PHE A 107 -1.23 11.63 -2.68
C PHE A 107 -2.30 10.59 -2.99
N SER A 108 -2.48 10.36 -4.28
CA SER A 108 -3.59 9.57 -4.84
C SER A 108 -3.59 8.11 -4.37
N PHE A 109 -2.41 7.54 -4.07
CA PHE A 109 -2.29 6.21 -3.48
C PHE A 109 -2.94 6.12 -2.09
N ALA A 110 -2.76 7.12 -1.22
CA ALA A 110 -3.39 7.15 0.09
C ALA A 110 -4.92 7.20 -0.03
N ALA A 111 -5.45 8.06 -0.92
CA ALA A 111 -6.88 8.13 -1.18
C ALA A 111 -7.44 6.82 -1.78
N ASN A 112 -6.68 6.15 -2.66
CA ASN A 112 -7.08 4.85 -3.21
C ASN A 112 -7.13 3.77 -2.11
N ASN A 113 -6.10 3.72 -1.27
CA ASN A 113 -6.02 2.76 -0.16
C ASN A 113 -7.10 3.00 0.90
N GLU A 114 -7.46 4.26 1.16
CA GLU A 114 -8.60 4.62 2.01
C GLU A 114 -9.91 4.08 1.42
N ALA A 115 -10.13 4.23 0.11
CA ALA A 115 -11.31 3.69 -0.56
C ALA A 115 -11.37 2.15 -0.49
N ILE A 116 -10.24 1.47 -0.66
CA ILE A 116 -10.12 0.01 -0.53
C ILE A 116 -10.44 -0.45 0.89
N ALA A 117 -9.86 0.19 1.91
CA ALA A 117 -10.15 -0.13 3.30
C ALA A 117 -11.62 0.14 3.66
N SER A 118 -12.18 1.25 3.18
CA SER A 118 -13.61 1.58 3.35
C SER A 118 -14.52 0.54 2.70
N PHE A 119 -14.18 0.05 1.51
CA PHE A 119 -14.92 -1.03 0.86
C PHE A 119 -14.84 -2.33 1.67
N GLN A 120 -13.67 -2.70 2.19
CA GLN A 120 -13.55 -3.86 3.08
C GLN A 120 -14.45 -3.74 4.32
N LEU A 121 -14.61 -2.53 4.84
CA LEU A 121 -15.45 -2.21 6.01
C LEU A 121 -16.95 -2.06 5.68
N GLY A 122 -17.36 -2.21 4.42
CA GLY A 122 -18.77 -2.08 4.00
C GLY A 122 -19.23 -0.66 3.64
N ASP A 123 -18.33 0.33 3.68
CA ASP A 123 -18.65 1.69 3.23
C ASP A 123 -18.47 1.84 1.70
N ASP A 124 -19.37 1.17 0.99
CA ASP A 124 -19.38 1.11 -0.48
C ASP A 124 -19.61 2.49 -1.08
N THR A 125 -20.45 3.30 -0.43
CA THR A 125 -20.78 4.65 -0.89
C THR A 125 -19.53 5.53 -0.92
N PHE A 126 -18.73 5.51 0.15
CA PHE A 126 -17.45 6.21 0.16
C PHE A 126 -16.51 5.66 -0.91
N ALA A 127 -16.33 4.34 -0.96
CA ALA A 127 -15.37 3.70 -1.85
C ALA A 127 -15.63 4.04 -3.34
N PHE A 128 -16.86 3.83 -3.81
CA PHE A 128 -17.25 4.13 -5.19
C PHE A 128 -17.10 5.62 -5.53
N ARG A 129 -17.50 6.51 -4.63
CA ARG A 129 -17.35 7.96 -4.83
C ARG A 129 -15.88 8.34 -4.95
N SER A 130 -15.02 7.79 -4.09
CA SER A 130 -13.58 8.05 -4.07
C SER A 130 -12.90 7.55 -5.33
N TRP A 131 -13.15 6.31 -5.76
CA TRP A 131 -12.59 5.78 -7.02
C TRP A 131 -13.07 6.55 -8.25
N ARG A 132 -14.36 6.87 -8.36
CA ARG A 132 -14.88 7.69 -9.47
C ARG A 132 -14.24 9.08 -9.50
N SER A 133 -13.99 9.68 -8.34
CA SER A 133 -13.29 10.96 -8.23
C SER A 133 -11.82 10.84 -8.68
N LEU A 134 -11.11 9.82 -8.18
CA LEU A 134 -9.72 9.54 -8.54
C LEU A 134 -9.58 9.31 -10.05
N LEU A 135 -10.42 8.48 -10.65
CA LEU A 135 -10.35 8.15 -12.08
C LEU A 135 -10.77 9.31 -12.99
N ARG A 136 -11.57 10.26 -12.49
CA ARG A 136 -11.80 11.52 -13.21
C ARG A 136 -10.55 12.38 -13.27
N LYS A 137 -9.77 12.42 -12.19
CA LYS A 137 -8.54 13.22 -12.08
C LYS A 137 -7.33 12.53 -12.71
N TYR A 138 -7.26 11.21 -12.60
CA TYR A 138 -6.17 10.37 -13.06
C TYR A 138 -6.73 9.16 -13.83
N PRO A 139 -7.12 9.33 -15.10
CA PRO A 139 -7.70 8.25 -15.89
C PRO A 139 -6.79 7.03 -16.08
N GLY A 140 -5.46 7.19 -16.06
CA GLY A 140 -4.51 6.09 -16.15
C GLY A 140 -4.17 5.41 -14.82
N PHE A 141 -4.95 5.64 -13.75
CA PHE A 141 -4.66 5.05 -12.45
C PHE A 141 -5.21 3.62 -12.34
N ASP A 142 -4.45 2.67 -12.89
CA ASP A 142 -4.83 1.25 -12.98
C ASP A 142 -5.22 0.62 -11.64
N ASP A 143 -4.52 0.96 -10.55
CA ASP A 143 -4.83 0.44 -9.21
C ASP A 143 -6.27 0.77 -8.78
N ALA A 144 -6.66 2.03 -8.93
CA ALA A 144 -7.99 2.50 -8.59
C ALA A 144 -9.05 1.91 -9.53
N ARG A 145 -8.71 1.72 -10.80
CA ARG A 145 -9.62 1.15 -11.80
C ARG A 145 -9.85 -0.34 -11.57
N ALA A 146 -8.80 -1.10 -11.29
CA ALA A 146 -8.90 -2.52 -10.97
C ALA A 146 -9.68 -2.75 -9.66
N ALA A 147 -9.46 -1.91 -8.64
CA ALA A 147 -10.25 -1.95 -7.41
C ALA A 147 -11.72 -1.60 -7.66
N LEU A 148 -12.01 -0.58 -8.47
CA LEU A 148 -13.38 -0.25 -8.86
C LEU A 148 -14.06 -1.41 -9.61
N ALA A 149 -13.35 -2.06 -10.53
CA ALA A 149 -13.88 -3.21 -11.27
C ALA A 149 -14.25 -4.37 -10.32
N ALA A 150 -13.35 -4.77 -9.42
CA ALA A 150 -13.64 -5.79 -8.42
C ALA A 150 -14.80 -5.39 -7.49
N ALA A 151 -14.88 -4.13 -7.07
CA ALA A 151 -15.98 -3.67 -6.23
C ALA A 151 -17.33 -3.69 -6.96
N LEU A 152 -17.38 -3.25 -8.23
CA LEU A 152 -18.59 -3.33 -9.07
C LEU A 152 -19.06 -4.76 -9.24
N TRP A 153 -18.12 -5.70 -9.43
CA TRP A 153 -18.42 -7.12 -9.51
C TRP A 153 -19.07 -7.62 -8.23
N ALA A 154 -18.45 -7.33 -7.08
CA ALA A 154 -18.96 -7.71 -5.76
C ALA A 154 -20.36 -7.19 -5.47
N THR A 155 -20.75 -6.05 -6.05
CA THR A 155 -22.07 -5.44 -5.86
C THR A 155 -23.08 -5.77 -6.96
N GLY A 156 -22.77 -6.72 -7.84
CA GLY A 156 -23.68 -7.22 -8.88
C GLY A 156 -23.74 -6.38 -10.15
N GLU A 157 -22.83 -5.43 -10.34
CA GLU A 157 -22.73 -4.60 -11.55
C GLU A 157 -21.76 -5.20 -12.57
N ALA A 158 -21.92 -6.49 -12.89
CA ALA A 158 -20.97 -7.30 -13.68
C ALA A 158 -20.55 -6.65 -15.01
N ALA A 159 -21.51 -6.17 -15.82
CA ALA A 159 -21.19 -5.52 -17.10
C ALA A 159 -20.27 -4.29 -16.92
N LYS A 160 -20.51 -3.47 -15.89
CA LYS A 160 -19.65 -2.31 -15.61
C LYS A 160 -18.29 -2.73 -15.06
N ALA A 161 -18.25 -3.79 -14.26
CA ALA A 161 -17.00 -4.35 -13.75
C ALA A 161 -16.08 -4.79 -14.89
N GLU A 162 -16.63 -5.51 -15.87
CA GLU A 162 -15.91 -5.96 -17.06
C GLU A 162 -15.39 -4.79 -17.90
N ASP A 163 -16.23 -3.77 -18.13
CA ASP A 163 -15.85 -2.56 -18.85
C ASP A 163 -14.69 -1.82 -18.17
N GLU A 164 -14.70 -1.72 -16.85
CA GLU A 164 -13.62 -1.07 -16.10
C GLU A 164 -12.34 -1.92 -16.13
N LEU A 165 -12.44 -3.25 -15.95
CA LEU A 165 -11.29 -4.14 -16.00
C LEU A 165 -10.63 -4.17 -17.40
N ALA A 166 -11.42 -4.04 -18.47
CA ALA A 166 -10.91 -4.01 -19.84
C ALA A 166 -10.03 -2.79 -20.12
N ARG A 167 -10.18 -1.72 -19.32
CA ARG A 167 -9.39 -0.48 -19.39
C ARG A 167 -8.19 -0.46 -18.44
N VAL A 168 -7.92 -1.55 -17.73
CA VAL A 168 -6.72 -1.70 -16.89
C VAL A 168 -5.59 -2.23 -17.76
N ASP A 169 -4.54 -1.42 -17.92
CA ASP A 169 -3.38 -1.74 -18.77
C ASP A 169 -2.41 -2.69 -18.04
N ASP A 170 -2.20 -2.49 -16.74
CA ASP A 170 -1.34 -3.35 -15.93
C ASP A 170 -1.97 -4.73 -15.68
N MET A 171 -1.54 -5.69 -16.50
CA MET A 171 -1.98 -7.09 -16.46
C MET A 171 -1.74 -7.76 -15.10
N ARG A 172 -0.83 -7.24 -14.26
CA ARG A 172 -0.53 -7.83 -12.95
C ARG A 172 -1.74 -7.83 -12.02
N TYR A 173 -2.69 -6.91 -12.21
CA TYR A 173 -3.96 -6.94 -11.48
C TYR A 173 -4.82 -8.16 -11.78
N ARG A 174 -4.51 -8.94 -12.82
CA ARG A 174 -5.17 -10.23 -13.11
C ARG A 174 -4.43 -11.42 -12.52
N ASP A 175 -3.19 -11.24 -12.07
CA ASP A 175 -2.39 -12.27 -11.41
C ASP A 175 -2.67 -12.31 -9.90
N LYS A 176 -3.31 -13.40 -9.45
CA LYS A 176 -3.64 -13.63 -8.05
C LYS A 176 -2.40 -13.65 -7.15
N ALA A 177 -1.35 -14.37 -7.53
CA ALA A 177 -0.14 -14.47 -6.73
C ALA A 177 0.55 -13.10 -6.59
N TRP A 178 0.51 -12.28 -7.65
CA TRP A 178 1.01 -10.92 -7.57
C TRP A 178 0.17 -10.06 -6.62
N ARG A 179 -1.17 -10.13 -6.73
CA ARG A 179 -2.06 -9.34 -5.85
C ARG A 179 -1.89 -9.74 -4.39
N GLU A 180 -1.92 -11.03 -4.06
CA GLU A 180 -1.74 -11.53 -2.70
C GLU A 180 -0.39 -11.13 -2.10
N LYS A 181 0.70 -11.21 -2.88
CA LYS A 181 2.05 -10.95 -2.38
C LYS A 181 2.40 -9.46 -2.30
N TYR A 182 2.11 -8.71 -3.38
CA TYR A 182 2.63 -7.35 -3.54
C TYR A 182 1.57 -6.29 -3.29
N ARG A 183 0.37 -6.43 -3.87
CA ARG A 183 -0.67 -5.42 -3.72
C ARG A 183 -1.41 -5.51 -2.39
N ARG A 184 -1.60 -6.73 -1.90
CA ARG A 184 -2.25 -7.10 -0.65
C ARG A 184 -3.64 -6.46 -0.52
N TRP A 185 -4.52 -6.69 -1.50
CA TRP A 185 -5.90 -6.23 -1.33
C TRP A 185 -6.57 -7.01 -0.19
N PRO A 186 -7.53 -6.38 0.49
CA PRO A 186 -8.26 -7.06 1.55
C PRO A 186 -9.25 -8.08 0.97
N PRO A 187 -9.72 -9.06 1.78
CA PRO A 187 -10.41 -10.26 1.28
C PRO A 187 -11.63 -9.98 0.39
N ARG A 188 -12.44 -8.96 0.72
CA ARG A 188 -13.65 -8.64 -0.05
C ARG A 188 -13.33 -8.26 -1.50
N LEU A 189 -12.23 -7.54 -1.70
CA LEU A 189 -11.81 -7.09 -3.02
C LEU A 189 -11.08 -8.22 -3.78
N GLU A 190 -10.24 -9.00 -3.10
CA GLU A 190 -9.57 -10.17 -3.70
C GLU A 190 -10.59 -11.22 -4.18
N SER A 191 -11.54 -11.58 -3.32
CA SER A 191 -12.55 -12.60 -3.63
C SER A 191 -13.41 -12.18 -4.83
N ALA A 192 -13.70 -10.89 -4.95
CA ALA A 192 -14.46 -10.35 -6.06
C ALA A 192 -13.66 -10.33 -7.38
N MET A 193 -12.38 -9.97 -7.32
CA MET A 193 -11.50 -10.02 -8.49
C MET A 193 -11.31 -11.47 -8.96
N ASP A 194 -11.11 -12.42 -8.05
CA ASP A 194 -11.00 -13.85 -8.38
C ASP A 194 -12.27 -14.37 -9.06
N ALA A 195 -13.43 -14.15 -8.45
CA ALA A 195 -14.71 -14.59 -9.01
C ALA A 195 -14.98 -13.99 -10.40
N MET A 196 -14.64 -12.72 -10.61
CA MET A 196 -14.75 -12.07 -11.91
C MET A 196 -13.84 -12.69 -12.96
N LEU A 197 -12.60 -13.03 -12.60
CA LEU A 197 -11.63 -13.61 -13.52
C LEU A 197 -11.96 -15.08 -13.85
N GLU A 198 -12.42 -15.86 -12.88
CA GLU A 198 -12.78 -17.27 -13.09
C GLU A 198 -13.92 -17.43 -14.12
N LEU A 199 -14.97 -16.60 -14.04
CA LEU A 199 -16.10 -16.66 -14.98
C LEU A 199 -15.76 -16.14 -16.38
N ARG A 200 -14.74 -15.29 -16.52
CA ARG A 200 -14.32 -14.78 -17.83
C ARG A 200 -13.56 -15.83 -18.65
N PHE A 201 -12.99 -16.84 -18.00
CA PHE A 201 -12.14 -17.86 -18.64
C PHE A 201 -12.71 -19.29 -18.53
N SER A 202 -13.95 -19.45 -18.04
CA SER A 202 -14.72 -20.69 -18.05
C SER A 202 -15.59 -20.80 -19.29
#